data_AF-A0A9X9LDF9-F1
#
_entry.id   AF-A0A9X9LDF9-F1
#
_cell.length_a   1.000
_cell.length_b   1.000
_cell.length_c   1.000
_cell.angle_alpha   90.00
_cell.angle_beta   90.00
_cell.angle_gamma   90.00
#
_symmetry.space_group_name_H-M   'P 1'
#
loop_
_entity.id
_entity.type
_entity.pdbx_description
1 polymer ?
#
loop_
_entity_poly.entity_id
_entity_poly.type
_entity_poly.pdbx_seq_one_letter_code
_entity_poly.pdbx_strand_id
1 'polypeptide(L)'
;CVCEAVSPSQKLLGWLAELEEWDRLGPKGGLLDTLTQMNTVLEDIQKSLDMYLETKRHVFPRFYFLSNDDLLEILGQSRNPEAVQPHLKKCFDNIKLLRMQKVGGPGSKWEAMGMFSGDGEYVDFLHPVLLEGPVESWLGDVERTMRVTLRDLLRNCRLALKKFLNKRDKWVKEWAGQVVITASQIQWTADVTKCLLTAKERGDKKILKVMKKKQVSVLNKYSEAIRGSLTKIMRLKIVALVTIEVHARDVLERLYKAGLMDVSSFDWLSQLRFYWEKVPGPRRHPRPPGAAVPGPGSALGPVPSPEAGQLTAGAADRAQEGRGRW
;
A
#
# COMPACT_ATOMS: atom_id res chain seq x y z
N CYS A 1 62.86 -32.67 28.99
CA CYS A 1 61.91 -32.91 27.88
C CYS A 1 62.08 -34.34 27.37
N VAL A 2 61.34 -35.29 27.93
CA VAL A 2 61.22 -36.63 27.34
C VAL A 2 59.87 -36.65 26.65
N CYS A 3 59.88 -36.56 25.32
CA CYS A 3 58.69 -36.81 24.52
C CYS A 3 58.48 -38.33 24.52
N GLU A 4 57.59 -38.82 25.38
CA GLU A 4 57.12 -40.20 25.29
C GLU A 4 56.34 -40.35 23.98
N ALA A 5 56.99 -40.96 22.99
CA ALA A 5 56.33 -41.40 21.78
C ALA A 5 55.38 -42.54 22.14
N VAL A 6 54.09 -42.21 22.26
CA VAL A 6 53.01 -43.20 22.39
C VAL A 6 53.11 -44.16 21.21
N SER A 7 53.41 -45.43 21.51
CA SER A 7 53.53 -46.50 20.53
C SER A 7 52.28 -46.55 19.63
N PRO A 8 52.41 -46.76 18.31
CA PRO A 8 51.28 -46.95 17.41
C PRO A 8 50.27 -48.00 17.90
N SER A 9 50.73 -49.01 18.66
CA SER A 9 49.88 -50.04 19.27
C SER A 9 48.94 -49.50 20.36
N GLN A 10 49.34 -48.49 21.14
CA GLN A 10 48.49 -47.87 22.16
C GLN A 10 47.41 -46.98 21.54
N LYS A 11 47.69 -46.32 20.42
CA LYS A 11 46.67 -45.57 19.66
C LYS A 11 45.66 -46.50 18.99
N LEU A 12 46.13 -47.64 18.48
CA LEU A 12 45.27 -48.70 17.94
C LEU A 12 44.37 -49.32 19.02
N LEU A 13 44.88 -49.54 20.23
CA LEU A 13 44.08 -50.02 21.37
C LEU A 13 43.03 -48.98 21.82
N GLY A 14 43.37 -47.68 21.79
CA GLY A 14 42.40 -46.61 22.04
C GLY A 14 41.29 -46.56 20.99
N TRP A 15 41.64 -46.71 19.71
CA TRP A 15 40.67 -46.78 18.60
C TRP A 15 39.82 -48.06 18.65
N LEU A 16 40.41 -49.19 19.06
CA LEU A 16 39.67 -50.44 19.26
C LEU A 16 38.72 -50.36 20.46
N ALA A 17 39.10 -49.66 21.54
CA ALA A 17 38.23 -49.42 22.69
C ALA A 17 37.07 -48.46 22.35
N GLU A 18 37.32 -47.40 21.56
CA GLU A 18 36.25 -46.56 21.01
C GLU A 18 35.34 -47.38 20.08
N LEU A 19 35.89 -48.19 19.17
CA LEU A 19 35.10 -49.07 18.30
C LEU A 19 34.26 -50.09 19.09
N GLU A 20 34.79 -50.67 20.18
CA GLU A 20 34.01 -51.53 21.10
C GLU A 20 32.92 -50.76 21.86
N GLU A 21 33.10 -49.47 22.13
CA GLU A 21 32.09 -48.62 22.75
C GLU A 21 30.96 -48.27 21.76
N TRP A 22 31.29 -48.06 20.48
CA TRP A 22 30.32 -47.94 19.38
C TRP A 22 29.59 -49.26 19.08
N ASP A 23 30.26 -50.41 19.25
CA ASP A 23 29.66 -51.75 19.08
C ASP A 23 28.84 -52.17 20.31
N ARG A 24 29.17 -51.69 21.52
CA ARG A 24 28.30 -51.74 22.72
C ARG A 24 27.08 -50.82 22.62
N LEU A 25 27.21 -49.73 21.86
CA LEU A 25 26.09 -48.92 21.38
C LEU A 25 25.47 -49.50 20.10
N GLY A 26 25.86 -50.73 19.71
CA GLY A 26 25.23 -51.51 18.66
C GLY A 26 23.71 -51.43 18.78
N PRO A 27 23.01 -51.39 17.64
CA PRO A 27 21.64 -50.89 17.54
C PRO A 27 20.81 -51.50 18.66
N LYS A 28 20.44 -50.68 19.66
CA LYS A 28 19.43 -51.08 20.66
C LYS A 28 18.30 -51.70 19.84
N GLY A 29 17.99 -52.98 20.04
CA GLY A 29 17.02 -53.69 19.21
C GLY A 29 15.76 -52.84 19.05
N GLY A 30 15.37 -52.54 17.80
CA GLY A 30 14.25 -51.63 17.50
C GLY A 30 14.59 -50.14 17.38
N LEU A 31 15.83 -49.68 17.56
CA LEU A 31 16.22 -48.27 17.34
C LEU A 31 16.13 -47.90 15.85
N LEU A 32 16.60 -48.79 14.96
CA LEU A 32 16.46 -48.58 13.51
C LEU A 32 14.97 -48.51 13.12
N ASP A 33 14.15 -49.41 13.66
CA ASP A 33 12.71 -49.43 13.42
C ASP A 33 12.04 -48.16 13.97
N THR A 34 12.45 -47.70 15.15
CA THR A 34 11.99 -46.44 15.77
C THR A 34 12.38 -45.24 14.92
N LEU A 35 13.63 -45.15 14.47
CA LEU A 35 14.11 -44.06 13.61
C LEU A 35 13.41 -44.06 12.25
N THR A 36 13.17 -45.23 11.68
CA THR A 36 12.41 -45.39 10.43
C THR A 36 10.97 -44.93 10.62
N GLN A 37 10.32 -45.33 11.71
CA GLN A 37 8.98 -44.89 12.06
C GLN A 37 8.92 -43.36 12.30
N MET A 38 9.89 -42.79 13.02
CA MET A 38 10.01 -41.35 13.24
C MET A 38 10.18 -40.63 11.90
N ASN A 39 10.95 -41.17 10.98
CA ASN A 39 11.13 -40.58 9.65
C ASN A 39 9.81 -40.59 8.85
N THR A 40 9.05 -41.69 8.87
CA THR A 40 7.73 -41.74 8.23
C THR A 40 6.77 -40.70 8.81
N VAL A 41 6.73 -40.57 10.13
CA VAL A 41 5.87 -39.57 10.80
C VAL A 41 6.31 -38.14 10.44
N LEU A 42 7.61 -37.88 10.37
CA LEU A 42 8.13 -36.57 9.94
C LEU A 42 7.76 -36.24 8.50
N GLU A 43 7.81 -37.21 7.59
CA GLU A 43 7.40 -37.02 6.19
C GLU A 43 5.91 -36.68 6.08
N ASP A 44 5.04 -37.31 6.87
CA ASP A 44 3.60 -37.04 6.86
C ASP A 44 3.26 -35.68 7.47
N ILE A 45 3.96 -35.29 8.53
CA ILE A 45 3.89 -33.93 9.10
C ILE A 45 4.33 -32.91 8.06
N GLN A 46 5.44 -33.16 7.36
CA GLN A 46 5.95 -32.25 6.32
C GLN A 46 4.95 -32.05 5.19
N LYS A 47 4.37 -33.13 4.65
CA LYS A 47 3.33 -33.06 3.61
C LYS A 47 2.11 -32.28 4.07
N SER A 48 1.63 -32.56 5.29
CA SER A 48 0.46 -31.87 5.86
C SER A 48 0.72 -30.38 6.07
N LEU A 49 1.94 -30.03 6.49
CA LEU A 49 2.37 -28.65 6.67
C LEU A 49 2.44 -27.92 5.32
N ASP A 50 3.04 -28.54 4.30
CA ASP A 50 3.13 -27.96 2.96
C ASP A 50 1.74 -27.74 2.36
N MET A 51 0.81 -28.69 2.51
CA MET A 51 -0.59 -28.51 2.12
C MET A 51 -1.24 -27.35 2.87
N TYR A 52 -1.04 -27.24 4.19
CA TYR A 52 -1.57 -26.14 4.98
C TYR A 52 -1.03 -24.78 4.53
N LEU A 53 0.28 -24.65 4.33
CA LEU A 53 0.90 -23.42 3.82
C LEU A 53 0.37 -23.04 2.44
N GLU A 54 0.16 -24.02 1.57
CA GLU A 54 -0.37 -23.78 0.22
C GLU A 54 -1.82 -23.25 0.26
N THR A 55 -2.65 -23.74 1.18
CA THR A 55 -3.99 -23.16 1.38
C THR A 55 -3.93 -21.70 1.83
N LYS A 56 -2.96 -21.33 2.69
CA LYS A 56 -2.77 -19.94 3.13
C LYS A 56 -2.28 -19.04 1.99
N ARG A 57 -1.39 -19.55 1.14
CA ARG A 57 -0.93 -18.85 -0.08
C ARG A 57 -2.06 -18.60 -1.07
N HIS A 58 -3.01 -19.52 -1.21
CA HIS A 58 -4.18 -19.32 -2.06
C HIS A 58 -5.08 -18.18 -1.56
N VAL A 59 -5.24 -18.02 -0.24
CA VAL A 59 -6.05 -16.94 0.34
C VAL A 59 -5.36 -15.58 0.17
N PHE A 60 -4.05 -15.53 0.38
CA PHE A 60 -3.25 -14.32 0.22
C PHE A 60 -2.03 -14.58 -0.68
N PRO A 61 -2.15 -14.34 -2.01
CA PRO A 61 -1.11 -14.68 -2.99
C PRO A 61 0.26 -14.03 -2.75
N ARG A 62 0.36 -12.96 -1.95
CA ARG A 62 1.68 -12.37 -1.63
C ARG A 62 2.55 -13.28 -0.77
N PHE A 63 1.98 -14.30 -0.11
CA PHE A 63 2.76 -15.31 0.60
C PHE A 63 3.59 -16.23 -0.32
N TYR A 64 3.37 -16.20 -1.64
CA TYR A 64 4.29 -16.86 -2.59
C TYR A 64 5.68 -16.22 -2.62
N PHE A 65 5.83 -14.97 -2.15
CA PHE A 65 7.13 -14.29 -2.05
C PHE A 65 7.89 -14.60 -0.76
N LEU A 66 7.29 -15.39 0.14
CA LEU A 66 7.89 -15.80 1.42
C LEU A 66 8.40 -17.24 1.34
N SER A 67 9.51 -17.53 2.03
CA SER A 67 9.92 -18.90 2.28
C SER A 67 8.93 -19.62 3.21
N ASN A 68 8.99 -20.95 3.25
CA ASN A 68 8.17 -21.73 4.19
C ASN A 68 8.45 -21.30 5.65
N ASP A 69 9.72 -21.08 6.01
CA ASP A 69 10.12 -20.66 7.35
C ASP A 69 9.56 -19.28 7.72
N ASP A 70 9.66 -18.30 6.81
CA ASP A 70 9.08 -16.95 7.01
C ASP A 70 7.56 -17.04 7.24
N LEU A 71 6.87 -17.87 6.44
CA LEU A 71 5.43 -18.00 6.53
C LEU A 71 5.02 -18.71 7.84
N LEU A 72 5.78 -19.70 8.29
CA LEU A 72 5.55 -20.37 9.56
C LEU A 72 5.79 -19.43 10.75
N GLU A 73 6.80 -18.56 10.68
CA GLU A 73 7.05 -17.55 11.71
C GLU A 73 5.86 -16.58 11.86
N ILE A 74 5.32 -16.11 10.72
CA ILE A 74 4.14 -15.23 10.69
C ILE A 74 2.90 -15.94 11.26
N LEU A 75 2.65 -17.18 10.83
CA LEU A 75 1.46 -17.93 11.26
C LEU A 75 1.56 -18.38 12.73
N GLY A 76 2.77 -18.73 13.18
CA GLY A 76 3.07 -19.12 14.56
C GLY A 76 2.88 -17.97 15.55
N GLN A 77 3.12 -16.73 15.11
CA GLN A 77 2.95 -15.51 15.94
C GLN A 77 1.65 -14.75 15.64
N SER A 78 0.59 -15.44 15.19
CA SER A 78 -0.70 -14.82 14.83
C SER A 78 -1.36 -13.95 15.91
N ARG A 79 -1.03 -14.16 17.19
CA ARG A 79 -1.51 -13.33 18.32
C ARG A 79 -0.79 -11.99 18.47
N ASN A 80 0.40 -11.85 17.87
CA ASN A 80 1.19 -10.63 17.91
C ASN A 80 1.37 -10.07 16.49
N PRO A 81 0.51 -9.12 16.06
CA PRO A 81 0.60 -8.52 14.73
C PRO A 81 1.94 -7.83 14.45
N GLU A 82 2.68 -7.38 15.46
CA GLU A 82 3.99 -6.75 15.26
C GLU A 82 5.02 -7.71 14.68
N ALA A 83 4.88 -9.02 14.90
CA ALA A 83 5.76 -10.05 14.37
C ALA A 83 5.79 -10.09 12.83
N VAL A 84 4.73 -9.60 12.17
CA VAL A 84 4.66 -9.57 10.70
C VAL A 84 5.57 -8.50 10.08
N GLN A 85 5.93 -7.46 10.85
CA GLN A 85 6.58 -6.24 10.33
C GLN A 85 7.87 -6.51 9.55
N PRO A 86 8.78 -7.42 9.99
CA PRO A 86 10.00 -7.73 9.25
C PRO A 86 9.73 -8.37 7.87
N HIS A 87 8.62 -9.13 7.75
CA HIS A 87 8.27 -9.85 6.53
C HIS A 87 7.46 -9.01 5.53
N LEU A 88 6.90 -7.86 5.97
CA LEU A 88 6.13 -6.97 5.10
C LEU A 88 6.94 -6.48 3.89
N LYS A 89 8.24 -6.22 4.08
CA LYS A 89 9.15 -5.80 2.99
C LYS A 89 9.30 -6.88 1.90
N LYS A 90 9.10 -8.16 2.24
CA LYS A 90 9.10 -9.27 1.28
C LYS A 90 7.75 -9.44 0.59
N CYS A 91 6.65 -9.16 1.29
CA CYS A 91 5.27 -9.30 0.77
C CYS A 91 4.82 -8.12 -0.11
N PHE A 92 5.34 -6.93 0.15
CA PHE A 92 4.95 -5.68 -0.50
C PHE A 92 6.17 -4.96 -1.06
N ASP A 93 6.05 -4.45 -2.28
CA ASP A 93 7.17 -3.75 -2.96
C ASP A 93 7.71 -2.56 -2.16
N ASN A 94 6.83 -1.77 -1.55
CA ASN A 94 7.25 -0.55 -0.84
C ASN A 94 6.45 -0.26 0.44
N ILE A 95 5.88 -1.27 1.10
CA ILE A 95 5.41 -1.14 2.48
C ILE A 95 6.52 -1.70 3.37
N LYS A 96 7.21 -0.82 4.09
CA LYS A 96 8.26 -1.22 5.02
C LYS A 96 7.68 -1.56 6.39
N LEU A 97 6.77 -0.72 6.89
CA LEU A 97 6.16 -0.88 8.21
C LEU A 97 4.70 -0.42 8.18
N LEU A 98 3.88 -0.98 9.06
CA LEU A 98 2.55 -0.46 9.38
C LEU A 98 2.60 0.30 10.70
N ARG A 99 1.88 1.42 10.78
CA ARG A 99 1.67 2.11 12.06
C ARG A 99 0.56 1.39 12.82
N MET A 100 0.95 0.52 13.74
CA MET A 100 0.02 -0.23 14.57
C MET A 100 -0.22 0.49 15.91
N GLN A 101 -1.44 0.44 16.42
CA GLN A 101 -1.80 0.97 17.72
C GLN A 101 -2.74 0.01 18.44
N LYS A 102 -2.56 -0.14 19.75
CA LYS A 102 -3.54 -0.83 20.61
C LYS A 102 -4.67 0.14 20.96
N VAL A 103 -5.89 -0.21 20.58
CA VAL A 103 -7.10 0.57 20.84
C VAL A 103 -7.98 -0.23 21.82
N GLY A 104 -8.37 0.40 22.93
CA GLY A 104 -9.19 -0.20 23.99
C GLY A 104 -8.42 -0.60 25.25
N GLY A 105 -9.12 -0.59 26.40
CA GLY A 105 -8.59 -0.92 27.75
C GLY A 105 -8.26 -2.41 27.93
N PRO A 106 -8.74 -3.12 28.97
CA PRO A 106 -8.34 -4.51 29.29
C PRO A 106 -8.76 -5.60 28.26
N GLY A 107 -9.05 -5.23 27.02
CA GLY A 107 -9.26 -6.08 25.85
C GLY A 107 -8.68 -5.44 24.58
N SER A 108 -7.49 -4.82 24.68
CA SER A 108 -6.88 -4.02 23.61
C SER A 108 -6.80 -4.78 22.28
N LYS A 109 -7.40 -4.18 21.25
CA LYS A 109 -7.35 -4.66 19.88
C LYS A 109 -6.24 -3.94 19.12
N TRP A 110 -5.60 -4.63 18.19
CA TRP A 110 -4.61 -4.02 17.33
C TRP A 110 -5.25 -3.43 16.09
N GLU A 111 -4.95 -2.17 15.79
CA GLU A 111 -5.40 -1.49 14.59
C GLU A 111 -4.21 -0.91 13.82
N ALA A 112 -4.21 -1.04 12.50
CA ALA A 112 -3.27 -0.35 11.62
C ALA A 112 -3.86 0.99 11.18
N MET A 113 -3.18 2.07 11.53
CA MET A 113 -3.57 3.46 11.24
C MET A 113 -3.02 3.98 9.91
N GLY A 114 -1.95 3.37 9.40
CA GLY A 114 -1.26 3.83 8.20
C GLY A 114 -0.04 2.97 7.87
N MET A 115 0.70 3.41 6.86
CA MET A 115 1.86 2.69 6.32
C MET A 115 3.07 3.61 6.11
N PHE A 116 4.26 3.04 6.26
CA PHE A 116 5.54 3.67 5.98
C PHE A 116 6.19 3.02 4.77
N SER A 117 6.74 3.85 3.88
CA SER A 117 7.54 3.40 2.74
C SER A 117 8.96 3.03 3.13
N GLY A 118 9.68 2.37 2.22
CA GLY A 118 11.11 2.11 2.34
C GLY A 118 11.94 3.39 2.56
N ASP A 119 11.51 4.48 1.93
CA ASP A 119 12.13 5.81 1.98
C ASP A 119 11.76 6.62 3.24
N GLY A 120 10.81 6.12 4.04
CA GLY A 120 10.31 6.76 5.26
C GLY A 120 9.12 7.70 5.06
N GLU A 121 8.49 7.73 3.88
CA GLU A 121 7.24 8.48 3.68
C GLU A 121 6.09 7.76 4.39
N TYR A 122 5.28 8.52 5.14
CA TYR A 122 4.15 7.99 5.88
C TYR A 122 2.83 8.39 5.21
N VAL A 123 1.89 7.44 5.17
CA VAL A 123 0.54 7.63 4.62
C VAL A 123 -0.48 7.05 5.60
N ASP A 124 -1.35 7.92 6.12
CA ASP A 124 -2.51 7.51 6.91
C ASP A 124 -3.52 6.74 6.06
N PHE A 125 -4.13 5.71 6.65
CA PHE A 125 -5.28 5.04 6.04
C PHE A 125 -6.55 5.87 6.19
N LEU A 126 -7.44 5.75 5.21
CA LEU A 126 -8.75 6.40 5.28
C LEU A 126 -9.58 5.88 6.46
N HIS A 127 -9.48 4.58 6.73
CA HIS A 127 -10.08 3.91 7.87
C HIS A 127 -9.04 2.99 8.51
N PRO A 128 -8.94 2.96 9.84
CA PRO A 128 -8.08 1.99 10.53
C PRO A 128 -8.48 0.56 10.16
N VAL A 129 -7.47 -0.32 10.04
CA VAL A 129 -7.69 -1.74 9.74
C VAL A 129 -7.51 -2.55 11.01
N LEU A 130 -8.52 -3.31 11.39
CA LEU A 130 -8.47 -4.20 12.54
C LEU A 130 -7.57 -5.41 12.25
N LEU A 131 -6.58 -5.65 13.11
CA LEU A 131 -5.59 -6.73 12.97
C LEU A 131 -5.98 -7.91 13.87
N GLU A 132 -7.22 -8.38 13.72
CA GLU A 132 -7.76 -9.54 14.45
C GLU A 132 -8.06 -10.71 13.52
N GLY A 133 -7.95 -11.92 14.04
CA GLY A 133 -8.23 -13.14 13.30
C GLY A 133 -7.06 -13.62 12.44
N PRO A 134 -7.34 -14.41 11.38
CA PRO A 134 -6.29 -15.00 10.54
C PRO A 134 -5.45 -13.94 9.82
N VAL A 135 -4.13 -14.15 9.80
CA VAL A 135 -3.15 -13.16 9.28
C VAL A 135 -3.37 -12.84 7.81
N GLU A 136 -3.69 -13.85 7.01
CA GLU A 136 -4.03 -13.72 5.60
C GLU A 136 -5.25 -12.81 5.36
N SER A 137 -6.22 -12.80 6.29
CA SER A 137 -7.46 -12.05 6.12
C SER A 137 -7.20 -10.57 6.34
N TRP A 138 -6.63 -10.19 7.49
CA TRP A 138 -6.40 -8.78 7.78
C TRP A 138 -5.27 -8.20 6.91
N LEU A 139 -4.29 -8.98 6.44
CA LEU A 139 -3.33 -8.51 5.43
C LEU A 139 -4.02 -8.21 4.09
N GLY A 140 -5.00 -9.02 3.70
CA GLY A 140 -5.86 -8.73 2.56
C GLY A 140 -6.68 -7.44 2.74
N ASP A 141 -7.15 -7.18 3.95
CA ASP A 141 -7.87 -5.94 4.29
C ASP A 141 -6.94 -4.70 4.30
N VAL A 142 -5.70 -4.84 4.79
CA VAL A 142 -4.66 -3.81 4.69
C VAL A 142 -4.37 -3.49 3.23
N GLU A 143 -4.20 -4.49 2.37
CA GLU A 143 -4.00 -4.28 0.94
C GLU A 143 -5.18 -3.56 0.29
N ARG A 144 -6.41 -3.98 0.60
CA ARG A 144 -7.62 -3.33 0.07
C ARG A 144 -7.69 -1.88 0.52
N THR A 145 -7.45 -1.62 1.81
CA THR A 145 -7.49 -0.29 2.41
C THR A 145 -6.41 0.62 1.86
N MET A 146 -5.19 0.11 1.65
CA MET A 146 -4.11 0.82 0.97
C MET A 146 -4.57 1.31 -0.41
N ARG A 147 -5.11 0.42 -1.25
CA ARG A 147 -5.57 0.76 -2.61
C ARG A 147 -6.67 1.81 -2.60
N VAL A 148 -7.65 1.66 -1.71
CA VAL A 148 -8.77 2.61 -1.54
C VAL A 148 -8.24 3.98 -1.10
N THR A 149 -7.38 4.00 -0.10
CA THR A 149 -6.79 5.21 0.45
C THR A 149 -5.96 5.96 -0.60
N LEU A 150 -5.06 5.28 -1.31
CA LEU A 150 -4.25 5.90 -2.35
C LEU A 150 -5.11 6.45 -3.50
N ARG A 151 -6.18 5.76 -3.87
CA ARG A 151 -7.14 6.23 -4.88
C ARG A 151 -7.85 7.51 -4.43
N ASP A 152 -8.29 7.57 -3.17
CA ASP A 152 -8.96 8.77 -2.64
C ASP A 152 -7.97 9.94 -2.48
N LEU A 153 -6.77 9.68 -1.96
CA LEU A 153 -5.69 10.67 -1.91
C LEU A 153 -5.36 11.22 -3.30
N LEU A 154 -5.29 10.37 -4.34
CA LEU A 154 -5.07 10.81 -5.72
C LEU A 154 -6.23 11.66 -6.25
N ARG A 155 -7.47 11.29 -5.95
CA ARG A 155 -8.64 12.12 -6.30
C ARG A 155 -8.53 13.50 -5.66
N ASN A 156 -8.27 13.58 -4.36
CA ASN A 156 -8.21 14.83 -3.61
C ASN A 156 -7.01 15.68 -4.02
N CYS A 157 -5.84 15.05 -4.23
CA CYS A 157 -4.62 15.70 -4.73
C CYS A 157 -4.85 16.36 -6.09
N ARG A 158 -5.56 15.71 -7.01
CA ARG A 158 -5.92 16.28 -8.32
C ARG A 158 -6.89 17.44 -8.22
N LEU A 159 -7.86 17.38 -7.31
CA LEU A 159 -8.78 18.49 -7.05
C LEU A 159 -8.03 19.69 -6.46
N ALA A 160 -7.10 19.45 -5.54
CA ALA A 160 -6.23 20.47 -4.99
C ALA A 160 -5.32 21.10 -6.05
N LEU A 161 -4.76 20.30 -6.96
CA LEU A 161 -3.89 20.78 -8.04
C LEU A 161 -4.54 21.87 -8.89
N LYS A 162 -5.84 21.72 -9.19
CA LYS A 162 -6.62 22.73 -9.93
C LYS A 162 -6.76 24.06 -9.17
N LYS A 163 -6.77 24.02 -7.84
CA LYS A 163 -6.83 25.21 -6.96
C LYS A 163 -5.45 25.86 -6.80
N PHE A 164 -4.38 25.06 -6.85
CA PHE A 164 -3.00 25.50 -6.60
C PHE A 164 -2.16 25.75 -7.87
N LEU A 165 -2.79 26.07 -9.01
CA LEU A 165 -2.08 26.29 -10.28
C LEU A 165 -0.90 27.27 -10.17
N ASN A 166 -1.02 28.30 -9.32
CA ASN A 166 0.03 29.32 -9.14
C ASN A 166 1.00 29.03 -7.97
N LYS A 167 0.67 28.07 -7.08
CA LYS A 167 1.39 27.72 -5.85
C LYS A 167 1.76 26.23 -5.81
N ARG A 168 2.43 25.76 -6.87
CA ARG A 168 2.80 24.36 -7.08
C ARG A 168 3.76 23.83 -5.99
N ASP A 169 4.63 24.70 -5.48
CA ASP A 169 5.57 24.41 -4.40
C ASP A 169 4.87 24.00 -3.09
N LYS A 170 3.78 24.69 -2.72
CA LYS A 170 2.96 24.34 -1.56
C LYS A 170 2.22 23.02 -1.78
N TRP A 171 1.65 22.82 -2.96
CA TRP A 171 0.96 21.59 -3.31
C TRP A 171 1.86 20.36 -3.21
N VAL A 172 3.10 20.40 -3.70
CA VAL A 172 4.01 19.24 -3.60
C VAL A 172 4.33 18.87 -2.13
N LYS A 173 4.31 19.85 -1.21
CA LYS A 173 4.62 19.63 0.21
C LYS A 173 3.47 18.96 0.98
N GLU A 174 2.23 19.15 0.55
CA GLU A 174 1.03 18.68 1.28
C GLU A 174 0.63 17.23 0.97
N TRP A 175 1.13 16.64 -0.11
CA TRP A 175 0.65 15.35 -0.62
C TRP A 175 1.79 14.33 -0.74
N ALA A 176 1.43 13.04 -0.67
CA ALA A 176 2.38 11.93 -0.83
C ALA A 176 3.06 11.95 -2.21
N GLY A 177 4.34 11.54 -2.29
CA GLY A 177 5.17 11.78 -3.46
C GLY A 177 4.67 11.09 -4.72
N GLN A 178 4.34 9.80 -4.63
CA GLN A 178 3.79 9.05 -5.76
C GLN A 178 2.47 9.64 -6.24
N VAL A 179 1.62 10.07 -5.31
CA VAL A 179 0.31 10.68 -5.60
C VAL A 179 0.47 11.99 -6.36
N VAL A 180 1.43 12.83 -5.95
CA VAL A 180 1.79 14.08 -6.62
C VAL A 180 2.27 13.83 -8.06
N ILE A 181 3.19 12.88 -8.25
CA ILE A 181 3.75 12.56 -9.57
C ILE A 181 2.63 12.10 -10.51
N THR A 182 1.82 11.13 -10.09
CA THR A 182 0.71 10.61 -10.90
C THR A 182 -0.34 11.69 -11.19
N ALA A 183 -0.67 12.53 -10.21
CA ALA A 183 -1.59 13.66 -10.41
C ALA A 183 -1.07 14.63 -11.47
N SER A 184 0.23 14.93 -11.46
CA SER A 184 0.84 15.82 -12.45
C SER A 184 0.86 15.21 -13.84
N GLN A 185 1.19 13.91 -13.97
CA GLN A 185 1.14 13.20 -15.26
C GLN A 185 -0.27 13.15 -15.85
N ILE A 186 -1.31 12.93 -15.03
CA ILE A 186 -2.70 12.98 -15.49
C ILE A 186 -3.07 14.38 -15.98
N GLN A 187 -2.69 15.41 -15.21
CA GLN A 187 -2.99 16.79 -15.57
C GLN A 187 -2.26 17.21 -16.85
N TRP A 188 -0.97 16.88 -16.97
CA TRP A 188 -0.19 17.11 -18.18
C TRP A 188 -0.82 16.42 -19.38
N THR A 189 -1.15 15.13 -19.29
CA THR A 189 -1.83 14.38 -20.37
C THR A 189 -3.10 15.09 -20.83
N ALA A 190 -3.94 15.52 -19.89
CA ALA A 190 -5.18 16.22 -20.20
C ALA A 190 -4.94 17.58 -20.88
N ASP A 191 -3.96 18.33 -20.39
CA ASP A 191 -3.63 19.65 -20.92
C ASP A 191 -3.04 19.55 -22.34
N VAL A 192 -2.10 18.63 -22.59
CA VAL A 192 -1.54 18.40 -23.93
C VAL A 192 -2.62 17.95 -24.90
N THR A 193 -3.48 17.02 -24.50
CA THR A 193 -4.61 16.56 -25.33
C THR A 193 -5.52 17.73 -25.72
N LYS A 194 -5.87 18.59 -24.76
CA LYS A 194 -6.68 19.80 -25.03
C LYS A 194 -5.95 20.77 -25.98
N CYS A 195 -4.65 20.96 -25.80
CA CYS A 195 -3.85 21.80 -26.69
C CYS A 195 -3.80 21.25 -28.12
N LEU A 196 -3.66 19.94 -28.31
CA LEU A 196 -3.68 19.32 -29.63
C LEU A 196 -5.04 19.46 -30.31
N LEU A 197 -6.15 19.23 -29.59
CA LEU A 197 -7.50 19.46 -30.13
C LEU A 197 -7.70 20.91 -30.57
N THR A 198 -7.29 21.87 -29.73
CA THR A 198 -7.38 23.31 -30.05
C THR A 198 -6.47 23.69 -31.22
N ALA A 199 -5.28 23.08 -31.31
CA ALA A 199 -4.35 23.29 -32.42
C ALA A 199 -4.97 22.80 -33.74
N LYS A 200 -5.67 21.66 -33.72
CA LYS A 200 -6.43 21.13 -34.87
C LYS A 200 -7.50 22.10 -35.34
N GLU A 201 -8.34 22.55 -34.41
CA GLU A 201 -9.48 23.43 -34.70
C GLU A 201 -9.05 24.79 -35.24
N ARG A 202 -7.95 25.35 -34.72
CA ARG A 202 -7.47 26.69 -35.09
C ARG A 202 -6.39 26.69 -36.17
N GLY A 203 -5.85 25.53 -36.52
CA GLY A 203 -4.66 25.41 -37.39
C GLY A 203 -3.40 26.08 -36.80
N ASP A 204 -3.33 26.27 -35.47
CA ASP A 204 -2.23 27.00 -34.82
C ASP A 204 -1.45 26.14 -33.82
N LYS A 205 -0.27 25.67 -34.26
CA LYS A 205 0.68 24.94 -33.41
C LYS A 205 1.35 25.79 -32.33
N LYS A 206 1.25 27.13 -32.36
CA LYS A 206 1.87 28.01 -31.35
C LYS A 206 1.32 27.77 -29.94
N ILE A 207 0.13 27.17 -29.82
CA ILE A 207 -0.44 26.81 -28.51
C ILE A 207 0.45 25.83 -27.72
N LEU A 208 1.11 24.88 -28.40
CA LEU A 208 2.09 23.97 -27.78
C LEU A 208 3.31 24.73 -27.25
N LYS A 209 3.75 25.78 -27.96
CA LYS A 209 4.85 26.65 -27.52
C LYS A 209 4.47 27.44 -26.26
N VAL A 210 3.24 27.93 -26.16
CA VAL A 210 2.73 28.60 -24.95
C VAL A 210 2.66 27.63 -23.77
N MET A 211 2.18 26.42 -23.99
CA MET A 211 2.17 25.36 -22.97
C MET A 211 3.58 25.02 -22.49
N LYS A 212 4.54 24.83 -23.40
CA LYS A 212 5.95 24.62 -23.05
C LYS A 212 6.49 25.73 -22.17
N LYS A 213 6.21 27.01 -22.50
CA LYS A 213 6.64 28.15 -21.67
C LYS A 213 6.08 28.08 -20.24
N LYS A 214 4.80 27.70 -20.08
CA LYS A 214 4.19 27.48 -18.76
C LYS A 214 4.89 26.36 -17.99
N GLN A 215 5.18 25.25 -18.67
CA GLN A 215 5.89 24.10 -18.10
C GLN A 215 7.30 24.47 -17.61
N VAL A 216 8.05 25.25 -18.40
CA VAL A 216 9.38 25.77 -18.01
C VAL A 216 9.29 26.67 -16.78
N SER A 217 8.26 27.53 -16.68
CA SER A 217 8.05 28.36 -15.49
C SER A 217 7.79 27.52 -14.23
N VAL A 218 7.02 26.44 -14.33
CA VAL A 218 6.78 25.51 -13.21
C VAL A 218 8.07 24.77 -12.82
N LEU A 219 8.85 24.31 -13.79
CA LEU A 219 10.16 23.68 -13.55
C LEU A 219 11.13 24.61 -12.81
N ASN A 220 11.17 25.89 -13.17
CA ASN A 220 12.00 26.88 -12.48
C ASN A 220 11.58 27.03 -11.01
N LYS A 221 10.27 27.04 -10.70
CA LYS A 221 9.77 27.06 -9.32
C LYS A 221 10.19 25.81 -8.53
N TYR A 222 10.16 24.63 -9.15
CA TYR A 222 10.65 23.42 -8.50
C TYR A 222 12.17 23.46 -8.29
N SER A 223 12.94 24.00 -9.24
CA SER A 223 14.38 24.20 -9.10
C SER A 223 14.72 25.13 -7.93
N GLU A 224 14.00 26.24 -7.79
CA GLU A 224 14.11 27.15 -6.64
C GLU A 224 13.77 26.44 -5.32
N ALA A 225 12.69 25.65 -5.30
CA ALA A 225 12.31 24.89 -4.11
C ALA A 225 13.39 23.87 -3.69
N ILE A 226 14.05 23.20 -4.65
CA ILE A 226 15.14 22.24 -4.39
C ILE A 226 16.38 22.94 -3.78
N ARG A 227 16.68 24.17 -4.19
CA ARG A 227 17.81 24.94 -3.64
C ARG A 227 17.60 25.36 -2.19
N GLY A 228 16.35 25.38 -1.72
CA GLY A 228 16.02 25.64 -0.32
C GLY A 228 16.40 24.50 0.63
N SER A 229 16.18 24.75 1.93
CA SER A 229 16.26 23.72 2.96
C SER A 229 15.04 22.80 2.91
N LEU A 230 15.28 21.51 2.68
CA LEU A 230 14.25 20.49 2.56
C LEU A 230 14.68 19.26 3.35
N THR A 231 13.71 18.55 3.93
CA THR A 231 13.94 17.22 4.50
C THR A 231 14.38 16.24 3.41
N LYS A 232 15.06 15.16 3.79
CA LYS A 232 15.53 14.13 2.86
C LYS A 232 14.40 13.60 1.97
N ILE A 233 13.26 13.26 2.56
CA ILE A 233 12.07 12.74 1.85
C ILE A 233 11.50 13.79 0.89
N MET A 234 11.40 15.05 1.33
CA MET A 234 10.87 16.12 0.48
C MET A 234 11.79 16.38 -0.72
N ARG A 235 13.11 16.34 -0.53
CA ARG A 235 14.08 16.47 -1.61
C ARG A 235 13.93 15.33 -2.63
N LEU A 236 13.83 14.08 -2.18
CA LEU A 236 13.61 12.92 -3.06
C LEU A 236 12.32 13.08 -3.88
N LYS A 237 11.22 13.50 -3.23
CA LYS A 237 9.92 13.77 -3.86
C LYS A 237 10.01 14.80 -4.97
N ILE A 238 10.59 15.97 -4.70
CA ILE A 238 10.67 17.04 -5.69
C ILE A 238 11.63 16.67 -6.83
N VAL A 239 12.75 16.01 -6.54
CA VAL A 239 13.68 15.52 -7.57
C VAL A 239 12.97 14.54 -8.50
N ALA A 240 12.25 13.54 -7.95
CA ALA A 240 11.50 12.59 -8.76
C ALA A 240 10.44 13.28 -9.63
N LEU A 241 9.69 14.24 -9.08
CA LEU A 241 8.73 15.03 -9.84
C LEU A 241 9.40 15.83 -10.97
N VAL A 242 10.50 16.54 -10.68
CA VAL A 242 11.23 17.34 -11.67
C VAL A 242 11.73 16.46 -12.82
N THR A 243 12.26 15.27 -12.55
CA THR A 243 12.71 14.34 -13.59
C THR A 243 11.59 14.01 -14.57
N ILE A 244 10.38 13.72 -14.07
CA ILE A 244 9.21 13.45 -14.92
C ILE A 244 8.76 14.69 -15.69
N GLU A 245 8.75 15.86 -15.05
CA GLU A 245 8.30 17.12 -15.65
C GLU A 245 9.27 17.65 -16.72
N VAL A 246 10.58 17.36 -16.59
CA VAL A 246 11.63 17.64 -17.57
C VAL A 246 11.39 16.82 -18.84
N HIS A 247 11.13 15.52 -18.68
CA HIS A 247 10.75 14.63 -19.78
C HIS A 247 9.47 15.12 -20.49
N ALA A 248 8.44 15.45 -19.71
CA ALA A 248 7.17 15.99 -20.23
C ALA A 248 7.37 17.28 -21.07
N ARG A 249 8.29 18.15 -20.63
CA ARG A 249 8.70 19.36 -21.38
C ARG A 249 9.44 19.03 -22.67
N ASP A 250 10.29 18.00 -22.67
CA ASP A 250 11.02 17.57 -23.88
C ASP A 250 10.11 16.94 -24.92
N VAL A 251 9.13 16.15 -24.46
CA VAL A 251 8.06 15.63 -25.32
C VAL A 251 7.29 16.80 -25.96
N LEU A 252 6.87 17.80 -25.17
CA LEU A 252 6.21 18.99 -25.72
C LEU A 252 7.03 19.72 -26.79
N GLU A 253 8.35 19.83 -26.60
CA GLU A 253 9.23 20.41 -27.60
C GLU A 253 9.27 19.58 -28.88
N ARG A 254 9.34 18.25 -28.77
CA ARG A 254 9.31 17.33 -29.91
C ARG A 254 8.00 17.46 -30.69
N LEU A 255 6.86 17.43 -30.00
CA LEU A 255 5.53 17.59 -30.61
C LEU A 255 5.41 18.92 -31.34
N TYR A 256 5.92 20.01 -30.75
CA TYR A 256 5.92 21.33 -31.39
C TYR A 256 6.81 21.38 -32.64
N LYS A 257 8.02 20.82 -32.59
CA LYS A 257 8.96 20.77 -33.72
C LYS A 257 8.42 19.93 -34.89
N ALA A 258 7.79 18.80 -34.58
CA ALA A 258 7.10 17.95 -35.55
C ALA A 258 5.84 18.61 -36.14
N GLY A 259 5.39 19.73 -35.57
CA GLY A 259 4.19 20.44 -36.04
C GLY A 259 2.91 19.65 -35.79
N LEU A 260 2.86 18.83 -34.74
CA LEU A 260 1.69 18.02 -34.44
C LEU A 260 0.47 18.88 -34.12
N MET A 261 -0.63 18.54 -34.77
CA MET A 261 -1.94 19.17 -34.56
C MET A 261 -3.06 18.15 -34.36
N ASP A 262 -2.76 16.85 -34.27
CA ASP A 262 -3.77 15.82 -34.07
C ASP A 262 -3.40 14.86 -32.94
N VAL A 263 -4.41 14.48 -32.15
CA VAL A 263 -4.30 13.50 -31.07
C VAL A 263 -4.16 12.07 -31.58
N SER A 264 -4.48 11.83 -32.86
CA SER A 264 -4.31 10.55 -33.55
C SER A 264 -2.86 10.31 -34.02
N SER A 265 -1.99 11.32 -33.96
CA SER A 265 -0.62 11.20 -34.45
C SER A 265 0.22 10.26 -33.59
N PHE A 266 1.04 9.44 -34.24
CA PHE A 266 1.89 8.44 -33.60
C PHE A 266 2.85 9.05 -32.57
N ASP A 267 3.38 10.25 -32.81
CA ASP A 267 4.28 10.93 -31.85
C ASP A 267 3.60 11.18 -30.50
N TRP A 268 2.27 11.37 -30.50
CA TRP A 268 1.48 11.48 -29.27
C TRP A 268 1.04 10.11 -28.72
N LEU A 269 0.63 9.19 -29.60
CA LEU A 269 0.18 7.85 -29.21
C LEU A 269 1.30 7.00 -28.59
N SER A 270 2.55 7.21 -29.01
CA SER A 270 3.74 6.53 -28.49
C SER A 270 4.13 6.97 -27.07
N GLN A 271 3.51 8.02 -26.53
CA GLN A 271 3.80 8.50 -25.17
C GLN A 271 2.97 7.73 -24.14
N LEU A 272 3.54 7.52 -22.95
CA LEU A 272 2.80 6.98 -21.81
C LEU A 272 1.83 8.05 -21.29
N ARG A 273 0.53 7.80 -21.47
CA ARG A 273 -0.54 8.75 -21.15
C ARG A 273 -1.34 8.29 -19.95
N PHE A 274 -1.61 9.22 -19.05
CA PHE A 274 -2.31 8.96 -17.80
C PHE A 274 -3.70 9.55 -17.83
N TYR A 275 -4.70 8.73 -17.55
CA TYR A 275 -6.10 9.13 -17.55
C TYR A 275 -6.72 8.87 -16.19
N TRP A 276 -7.65 9.74 -15.83
CA TRP A 276 -8.52 9.49 -14.69
C TRP A 276 -9.91 9.18 -15.20
N GLU A 277 -10.25 7.90 -15.19
CA GLU A 277 -11.59 7.45 -15.46
C GLU A 277 -12.45 7.60 -14.20
N LYS A 278 -13.64 8.20 -14.36
CA LYS A 278 -14.64 8.12 -13.30
C LYS A 278 -15.21 6.71 -13.38
N VAL A 279 -14.98 5.89 -12.36
CA VAL A 279 -15.62 4.58 -12.25
C VAL A 279 -17.12 4.80 -12.45
N PRO A 280 -17.73 4.24 -13.50
CA PRO A 280 -19.18 4.24 -13.62
C PRO A 280 -19.73 3.58 -12.36
N GLY A 281 -20.69 4.21 -11.68
CA GLY A 281 -21.46 3.50 -10.66
C GLY A 281 -21.95 2.15 -11.21
N PRO A 282 -22.24 1.15 -10.36
CA PRO A 282 -22.64 -0.18 -10.82
C PRO A 282 -23.65 -0.04 -11.95
N ARG A 283 -23.30 -0.57 -13.14
CA ARG A 283 -24.16 -0.51 -14.31
C ARG A 283 -25.49 -1.11 -13.88
N ARG A 284 -26.52 -0.28 -13.70
CA ARG A 284 -27.89 -0.77 -13.56
C ARG A 284 -28.14 -1.53 -14.86
N HIS A 285 -28.15 -2.86 -14.78
CA HIS A 285 -28.57 -3.68 -15.91
C HIS A 285 -29.93 -3.13 -16.38
N PRO A 286 -30.12 -2.91 -17.69
CA PRO A 286 -31.43 -2.61 -18.21
C PRO A 286 -32.36 -3.72 -17.70
N ARG A 287 -33.44 -3.36 -16.99
CA ARG A 287 -34.48 -4.34 -16.68
C ARG A 287 -34.95 -4.93 -18.01
N PRO A 288 -35.12 -6.26 -18.12
CA PRO A 288 -35.66 -6.86 -19.33
C PRO A 288 -37.05 -6.25 -19.62
N PRO A 289 -37.39 -6.01 -20.90
CA PRO A 289 -38.70 -5.50 -21.27
C PRO A 289 -39.77 -6.51 -20.86
N GLY A 290 -40.57 -6.17 -19.85
CA GLY A 290 -41.62 -7.06 -19.33
C GLY A 290 -41.85 -7.02 -17.82
N ALA A 291 -40.96 -6.39 -17.03
CA ALA A 291 -41.22 -6.19 -15.61
C ALA A 291 -42.22 -5.04 -15.40
N ALA A 292 -43.50 -5.39 -15.25
CA ALA A 292 -44.59 -4.45 -14.97
C ALA A 292 -44.27 -3.52 -13.79
N VAL A 293 -44.52 -2.24 -13.99
CA VAL A 293 -44.51 -1.21 -12.95
C VAL A 293 -45.82 -1.35 -12.15
N PRO A 294 -45.80 -1.51 -10.81
CA PRO A 294 -47.04 -1.37 -10.05
C PRO A 294 -47.48 0.10 -10.14
N GLY A 295 -48.68 0.33 -10.68
CA GLY A 295 -49.25 1.67 -10.84
C GLY A 295 -49.53 2.35 -9.49
N PRO A 296 -49.66 3.68 -9.46
CA PRO A 296 -49.91 4.42 -8.24
C PRO A 296 -51.40 4.37 -7.91
N GLY A 297 -51.76 3.77 -6.77
CA GLY A 297 -53.15 3.78 -6.33
C GLY A 297 -53.41 3.05 -5.02
N SER A 298 -53.85 3.84 -4.04
CA SER A 298 -54.48 3.50 -2.76
C SER A 298 -53.57 3.37 -1.53
N ALA A 299 -53.93 4.21 -0.56
CA ALA A 299 -53.27 4.55 0.69
C ALA A 299 -53.55 3.56 1.82
N LEU A 300 -52.82 3.76 2.93
CA LEU A 300 -53.05 3.45 4.37
C LEU A 300 -51.70 2.92 4.93
N GLY A 301 -51.01 3.49 5.92
CA GLY A 301 -51.22 4.56 6.89
C GLY A 301 -49.86 4.95 7.52
N PRO A 302 -49.80 5.85 8.51
CA PRO A 302 -48.58 6.60 8.86
C PRO A 302 -47.60 5.80 9.72
N VAL A 303 -46.30 5.90 9.39
CA VAL A 303 -45.19 5.50 10.27
C VAL A 303 -44.69 6.75 10.99
N PRO A 304 -44.53 6.75 12.33
CA PRO A 304 -44.18 7.95 13.09
C PRO A 304 -42.70 8.34 12.85
N SER A 305 -42.47 9.65 12.73
CA SER A 305 -41.13 10.24 12.67
C SER A 305 -40.62 10.54 14.09
N PRO A 306 -39.32 10.37 14.39
CA PRO A 306 -38.77 10.79 15.68
C PRO A 306 -38.56 12.31 15.70
N GLU A 307 -39.09 12.95 16.75
CA GLU A 307 -38.99 14.38 17.01
C GLU A 307 -37.54 14.83 17.24
N ALA A 308 -37.15 15.87 16.50
CA ALA A 308 -36.02 16.71 16.82
C ALA A 308 -36.54 17.91 17.64
N GLY A 309 -36.36 17.86 18.96
CA GLY A 309 -36.68 18.96 19.86
C GLY A 309 -35.69 20.13 19.70
N GLN A 310 -36.16 21.23 19.15
CA GLN A 310 -35.55 22.55 19.31
C GLN A 310 -36.13 23.22 20.55
N LEU A 311 -35.27 23.49 21.54
CA LEU A 311 -35.57 24.40 22.66
C LEU A 311 -35.15 25.81 22.28
N THR A 312 -36.12 26.73 22.28
CA THR A 312 -35.89 28.18 22.22
C THR A 312 -35.88 28.78 23.62
N ALA A 313 -35.19 29.91 23.73
CA ALA A 313 -34.80 30.60 24.95
C ALA A 313 -35.95 31.27 25.73
N GLY A 314 -35.77 31.40 27.04
CA GLY A 314 -36.51 32.30 27.92
C GLY A 314 -35.67 32.65 29.14
N ALA A 315 -35.40 33.94 29.34
CA ALA A 315 -34.57 34.53 30.38
C ALA A 315 -35.34 34.81 31.69
N ALA A 316 -34.66 34.70 32.84
CA ALA A 316 -34.80 35.50 34.08
C ALA A 316 -34.00 34.77 35.20
N ASP A 317 -32.86 35.26 35.67
CA ASP A 317 -32.60 36.34 36.64
C ASP A 317 -32.31 35.79 38.06
N ARG A 318 -31.15 36.22 38.60
CA ARG A 318 -30.68 36.29 40.02
C ARG A 318 -30.84 35.10 40.98
N ALA A 319 -29.70 34.58 41.48
CA ALA A 319 -29.12 34.93 42.79
C ALA A 319 -28.28 33.80 43.45
N GLN A 320 -27.13 34.20 43.98
CA GLN A 320 -26.41 33.74 45.18
C GLN A 320 -25.81 32.31 45.32
N GLU A 321 -24.47 32.36 45.51
CA GLU A 321 -23.66 31.73 46.57
C GLU A 321 -23.61 30.22 46.77
N GLY A 322 -22.37 29.69 46.73
CA GLY A 322 -21.88 28.79 47.78
C GLY A 322 -21.19 27.50 47.32
N ARG A 323 -19.87 27.42 47.56
CA ARG A 323 -19.06 26.27 48.05
C ARG A 323 -19.48 24.86 47.56
N GLY A 324 -18.63 24.04 46.96
CA GLY A 324 -17.29 23.65 47.37
C GLY A 324 -17.04 22.19 46.93
N ARG A 325 -15.76 21.79 46.99
CA ARG A 325 -15.17 20.45 46.76
C ARG A 325 -16.13 19.27 46.95
N TRP A 326 -16.07 18.27 46.06
CA TRP A 326 -15.36 16.99 46.22
C TRP A 326 -15.01 16.46 44.82
#